data_AF-A0A936T0Z1-F1
#
_entry.id   AF-A0A936T0Z1-F1
#
_cell.length_a   1.000
_cell.length_b   1.000
_cell.length_c   1.000
_cell.angle_alpha   90.00
_cell.angle_beta   90.00
_cell.angle_gamma   90.00
#
_symmetry.space_group_name_H-M   'P 1'
#
loop_
_entity.id
_entity.type
_entity.pdbx_description
1 polymer ?
#
loop_
_entity_poly.entity_id
_entity_poly.type
_entity_poly.pdbx_seq_one_letter_code
_entity_poly.pdbx_strand_id
1 'polypeptide(L)'
;MKPDTYAALEKALQKLEKAIVKAHVATVRGDKDLRGRIEALHAESETGGSFDDYLEVLAGRSAVQLLLRTVYVRVLEDLGLLELPRIRGLWGYQAFRDIAPQLGIRAYFKWVFRDLAEDFPALFVPAHDELPLPSEDICKDIWDLWHLDDGKGNLTYDWSDRDFDSRFLGDLYQDLDADVRDRYALLQTPDFVEEFILDQTLTPALGEFDPAGLSAKGETFRVLDPTCGSGHFLIGALHRMGGYWEGQGLGRWEAYERAVESVWGCDINPYAVDVARFRLLLEVMQRTGERNLERLRDLRLHLRTLDSLIPWEGHAGQGAQGELFSGSDRLSKYATERERQENGDFLGRAFHVVVGNPPYVTPKDPQKRDDYRVFWPESATGKYGLSAPFVERLFALGTHGAFMGQITGNAFAKREFGASLIEQGPAAIGI
;
A
#
# COMPACT_ATOMS: atom_id res chain seq x y z
N MET A 1 -8.73 19.35 -5.21
CA MET A 1 -9.66 19.68 -4.10
C MET A 1 -9.05 20.79 -3.24
N LYS A 2 -9.84 21.78 -2.78
CA LYS A 2 -9.34 22.86 -1.90
C LYS A 2 -9.09 22.33 -0.47
N PRO A 3 -8.13 22.90 0.29
CA PRO A 3 -7.82 22.45 1.65
C PRO A 3 -9.03 22.40 2.58
N ASP A 4 -9.88 23.43 2.56
CA ASP A 4 -11.10 23.46 3.40
C ASP A 4 -12.10 22.35 3.05
N THR A 5 -12.22 22.02 1.76
CA THR A 5 -13.07 20.94 1.28
C THR A 5 -12.52 19.58 1.69
N TYR A 6 -11.19 19.40 1.64
CA TYR A 6 -10.52 18.20 2.12
C TYR A 6 -10.75 17.99 3.61
N ALA A 7 -10.51 19.02 4.44
CA ALA A 7 -10.72 18.93 5.89
C ALA A 7 -12.20 18.63 6.26
N ALA A 8 -13.14 19.15 5.47
CA ALA A 8 -14.56 18.82 5.63
C ALA A 8 -14.85 17.35 5.28
N LEU A 9 -14.28 16.84 4.19
CA LEU A 9 -14.40 15.45 3.77
C LEU A 9 -13.80 14.50 4.82
N GLU A 10 -12.57 14.78 5.25
CA GLU A 10 -11.84 14.03 6.27
C GLU A 10 -12.69 13.89 7.54
N LYS A 11 -13.20 15.02 8.07
CA LYS A 11 -14.04 15.02 9.27
C LYS A 11 -15.34 14.24 9.09
N ALA A 12 -15.96 14.31 7.91
CA ALA A 12 -17.18 13.58 7.62
C ALA A 12 -16.93 12.07 7.54
N LEU A 13 -15.85 11.66 6.89
CA LEU A 13 -15.43 10.26 6.79
C LEU A 13 -15.00 9.69 8.15
N GLN A 14 -14.26 10.44 8.98
CA GLN A 14 -13.93 10.05 10.35
C GLN A 14 -15.18 9.88 11.24
N LYS A 15 -16.23 10.68 11.01
CA LYS A 15 -17.51 10.52 11.72
C LYS A 15 -18.21 9.21 11.30
N LEU A 16 -18.23 8.92 10.00
CA LEU A 16 -18.80 7.69 9.46
C LEU A 16 -18.00 6.46 9.92
N GLU A 17 -16.67 6.53 9.92
CA GLU A 17 -15.77 5.47 10.38
C GLU A 17 -16.15 5.04 11.81
N LYS A 18 -16.20 5.97 12.76
CA LYS A 18 -16.65 5.69 14.14
C LYS A 18 -18.03 5.04 14.23
N ALA A 19 -18.97 5.46 13.38
CA ALA A 19 -20.31 4.89 13.34
C ALA A 19 -20.29 3.45 12.81
N ILE A 20 -19.52 3.19 11.75
CA ILE A 20 -19.33 1.87 11.14
C ILE A 20 -18.64 0.92 12.12
N VAL A 21 -17.55 1.35 12.76
CA VAL A 21 -16.81 0.55 13.76
C VAL A 21 -17.75 0.11 14.87
N LYS A 22 -18.51 1.04 15.46
CA LYS A 22 -19.49 0.73 16.51
C LYS A 22 -20.54 -0.29 16.03
N ALA A 23 -21.03 -0.13 14.80
CA ALA A 23 -22.01 -1.04 14.22
C ALA A 23 -21.42 -2.43 13.94
N HIS A 24 -20.19 -2.52 13.44
CA HIS A 24 -19.48 -3.78 13.22
C HIS A 24 -19.25 -4.55 14.51
N VAL A 25 -18.72 -3.89 15.55
CA VAL A 25 -18.52 -4.51 16.87
C VAL A 25 -19.85 -5.05 17.43
N ALA A 26 -20.92 -4.25 17.34
CA ALA A 26 -22.25 -4.69 17.76
C ALA A 26 -22.79 -5.87 16.94
N THR A 27 -22.56 -5.87 15.62
CA THR A 27 -22.98 -6.95 14.72
C THR A 27 -22.25 -8.25 15.04
N VAL A 28 -20.92 -8.22 15.18
CA VAL A 28 -20.13 -9.41 15.53
C VAL A 28 -20.52 -9.92 16.92
N ARG A 29 -20.82 -9.06 17.89
CA ARG A 29 -21.28 -9.50 19.21
C ARG A 29 -22.70 -10.08 19.21
N GLY A 30 -23.55 -9.64 18.29
CA GLY A 30 -24.96 -10.07 18.19
C GLY A 30 -25.18 -11.32 17.33
N ASP A 31 -24.26 -11.64 16.43
CA ASP A 31 -24.34 -12.78 15.52
C ASP A 31 -23.35 -13.88 15.94
N LYS A 32 -23.87 -15.02 16.39
CA LYS A 32 -23.04 -16.14 16.90
C LYS A 32 -22.13 -16.75 15.84
N ASP A 33 -22.61 -16.87 14.61
CA ASP A 33 -21.87 -17.54 13.54
C ASP A 33 -20.72 -16.62 13.08
N LEU A 34 -21.03 -15.33 12.91
CA LEU A 34 -20.01 -14.33 12.61
C LEU A 34 -18.98 -14.22 13.74
N ARG A 35 -19.42 -14.18 15.00
CA ARG A 35 -18.51 -14.18 16.16
C ARG A 35 -17.55 -15.37 16.13
N GLY A 36 -18.08 -16.58 15.95
CA GLY A 36 -17.26 -17.80 15.89
C GLY A 36 -16.22 -17.76 14.77
N ARG A 37 -16.59 -17.21 13.60
CA ARG A 37 -15.64 -16.98 12.50
C ARG A 37 -14.52 -16.01 12.87
N ILE A 38 -14.85 -14.89 13.53
CA ILE A 38 -13.83 -13.90 13.93
C ILE A 38 -12.96 -14.43 15.08
N GLU A 39 -13.51 -15.22 16.01
CA GLU A 39 -12.74 -15.90 17.05
C GLU A 39 -11.73 -16.90 16.46
N ALA A 40 -12.11 -17.61 15.38
CA ALA A 40 -11.18 -18.48 14.66
C ALA A 40 -10.05 -17.67 13.99
N LEU A 41 -10.38 -16.57 13.30
CA LEU A 41 -9.38 -15.68 12.69
C LEU A 41 -8.42 -15.09 13.74
N HIS A 42 -8.93 -14.70 14.91
CA HIS A 42 -8.11 -14.22 16.01
C HIS A 42 -7.14 -15.31 16.49
N ALA A 43 -7.61 -16.54 16.67
CA ALA A 43 -6.77 -17.67 17.05
C ALA A 43 -5.69 -18.00 16.01
N GLU A 44 -6.03 -17.90 14.72
CA GLU A 44 -5.10 -18.12 13.59
C GLU A 44 -4.06 -17.00 13.46
N SER A 45 -4.40 -15.77 13.86
CA SER A 45 -3.52 -14.61 13.69
C SER A 45 -2.32 -14.57 14.63
N GLU A 46 -2.30 -15.42 15.66
CA GLU A 46 -1.24 -15.53 16.68
C GLU A 46 -0.82 -14.19 17.33
N THR A 47 -1.61 -13.12 17.21
CA THR A 47 -1.18 -11.75 17.54
C THR A 47 -1.05 -11.46 19.04
N GLY A 48 -1.38 -12.42 19.91
CA GLY A 48 -1.61 -12.16 21.33
C GLY A 48 -2.71 -11.12 21.56
N GLY A 49 -2.98 -10.78 22.83
CA GLY A 49 -3.98 -9.76 23.18
C GLY A 49 -5.39 -10.31 23.41
N SER A 50 -6.34 -9.41 23.68
CA SER A 50 -7.74 -9.78 23.92
C SER A 50 -8.53 -9.83 22.61
N PHE A 51 -9.56 -10.69 22.56
CA PHE A 51 -10.47 -10.74 21.42
C PHE A 51 -11.14 -9.38 21.14
N ASP A 52 -11.42 -8.60 22.19
CA ASP A 52 -12.05 -7.30 22.04
C ASP A 52 -11.12 -6.30 21.34
N ASP A 53 -9.83 -6.28 21.69
CA ASP A 53 -8.83 -5.44 21.00
C ASP A 53 -8.69 -5.84 19.53
N TYR A 54 -8.61 -7.16 19.26
CA TYR A 54 -8.56 -7.67 17.89
C TYR A 54 -9.80 -7.27 17.08
N LEU A 55 -10.99 -7.39 17.67
CA LEU A 55 -12.25 -7.02 17.02
C LEU A 55 -12.33 -5.52 16.75
N GLU A 56 -11.88 -4.67 17.66
CA GLU A 56 -11.86 -3.21 17.44
C GLU A 56 -10.94 -2.84 16.28
N VAL A 57 -9.73 -3.43 16.22
CA VAL A 57 -8.81 -3.24 15.09
C VAL A 57 -9.44 -3.74 13.78
N LEU A 58 -10.02 -4.94 13.77
CA LEU A 58 -10.66 -5.50 12.57
C LEU A 58 -11.85 -4.64 12.09
N ALA A 59 -12.64 -4.12 13.02
CA ALA A 59 -13.77 -3.25 12.73
C ALA A 59 -13.32 -1.90 12.16
N GLY A 60 -12.29 -1.27 12.73
CA GLY A 60 -11.65 -0.06 12.20
C GLY A 60 -11.16 -0.26 10.77
N ARG A 61 -10.41 -1.34 10.59
CA ARG A 61 -9.88 -1.78 9.29
C ARG A 61 -10.97 -1.97 8.22
N SER A 62 -12.06 -2.67 8.55
CA SER A 62 -13.19 -2.87 7.63
C SER A 62 -13.94 -1.56 7.33
N ALA A 63 -14.06 -0.67 8.32
CA ALA A 63 -14.70 0.63 8.15
C ALA A 63 -13.91 1.52 7.17
N VAL A 64 -12.58 1.60 7.34
CA VAL A 64 -11.70 2.36 6.46
C VAL A 64 -11.75 1.81 5.02
N GLN A 65 -11.70 0.49 4.84
CA GLN A 65 -11.83 -0.15 3.51
C GLN A 65 -13.13 0.24 2.81
N LEU A 66 -14.27 0.16 3.52
CA LEU A 66 -15.56 0.54 2.96
C LEU A 66 -15.56 2.00 2.48
N LEU A 67 -15.10 2.91 3.34
CA LEU A 67 -15.07 4.34 3.02
C LEU A 67 -14.13 4.63 1.84
N LEU A 68 -12.91 4.08 1.85
CA LEU A 68 -11.96 4.23 0.75
C LEU A 68 -12.50 3.68 -0.56
N ARG A 69 -13.18 2.53 -0.58
CA ARG A 69 -13.82 2.03 -1.81
C ARG A 69 -14.83 3.02 -2.36
N THR A 70 -15.63 3.68 -1.53
CA THR A 70 -16.54 4.71 -2.02
C THR A 70 -15.81 5.94 -2.56
N VAL A 71 -14.70 6.34 -1.95
CA VAL A 71 -13.81 7.40 -2.49
C VAL A 71 -13.27 6.97 -3.86
N TYR A 72 -12.78 5.74 -3.99
CA TYR A 72 -12.23 5.23 -5.26
C TYR A 72 -13.28 5.25 -6.37
N VAL A 73 -14.50 4.76 -6.10
CA VAL A 73 -15.59 4.85 -7.09
C VAL A 73 -15.83 6.30 -7.51
N ARG A 74 -15.95 7.24 -6.56
CA ARG A 74 -16.17 8.66 -6.87
C ARG A 74 -15.04 9.26 -7.68
N VAL A 75 -13.79 8.93 -7.36
CA VAL A 75 -12.61 9.39 -8.11
C VAL A 75 -12.61 8.83 -9.53
N LEU A 76 -12.88 7.53 -9.70
CA LEU A 76 -12.96 6.90 -11.03
C LEU A 76 -14.05 7.57 -11.89
N GLU A 77 -15.21 7.89 -11.29
CA GLU A 77 -16.31 8.60 -11.96
C GLU A 77 -15.96 10.03 -12.35
N ASP A 78 -15.36 10.78 -11.43
CA ASP A 78 -15.04 12.20 -11.62
C ASP A 78 -13.94 12.40 -12.64
N LEU A 79 -13.00 11.46 -12.69
CA LEU A 79 -12.00 11.43 -13.75
C LEU A 79 -12.62 11.00 -15.08
N GLY A 80 -13.81 10.40 -15.12
CA GLY A 80 -14.50 9.98 -16.35
C GLY A 80 -14.04 8.62 -16.89
N LEU A 81 -13.60 7.71 -16.02
CA LEU A 81 -13.25 6.34 -16.40
C LEU A 81 -14.43 5.40 -16.48
N LEU A 82 -15.39 5.58 -15.58
CA LEU A 82 -16.59 4.75 -15.58
C LEU A 82 -17.55 5.36 -16.59
N GLU A 83 -17.84 4.61 -17.67
CA GLU A 83 -18.78 5.04 -18.72
C GLU A 83 -20.14 5.45 -18.13
N LEU A 84 -20.57 4.75 -17.08
CA LEU A 84 -21.81 5.01 -16.38
C LEU A 84 -21.54 5.27 -14.89
N PRO A 85 -21.92 6.44 -14.35
CA PRO A 85 -21.73 6.73 -12.93
C PRO A 85 -22.59 5.78 -12.08
N ARG A 86 -21.99 5.31 -10.99
CA ARG A 86 -22.53 4.44 -9.96
C ARG A 86 -23.01 5.26 -8.75
N ILE A 87 -22.13 6.08 -8.16
CA ILE A 87 -22.39 6.88 -6.96
C ILE A 87 -22.59 8.36 -7.28
N ARG A 88 -21.87 8.96 -8.25
CA ARG A 88 -21.93 10.42 -8.55
C ARG A 88 -23.34 10.98 -8.73
N GLY A 89 -24.26 10.17 -9.26
CA GLY A 89 -25.61 10.60 -9.60
C GLY A 89 -26.66 9.59 -9.23
N LEU A 90 -27.92 10.02 -9.31
CA LEU A 90 -29.06 9.23 -8.85
C LEU A 90 -29.45 8.10 -9.81
N TRP A 91 -29.07 8.21 -11.09
CA TRP A 91 -29.53 7.29 -12.13
C TRP A 91 -29.15 5.83 -11.86
N GLY A 92 -27.90 5.57 -11.45
CA GLY A 92 -27.41 4.21 -11.22
C GLY A 92 -28.21 3.48 -10.15
N TYR A 93 -28.51 4.18 -9.04
CA TYR A 93 -29.34 3.63 -7.97
C TYR A 93 -30.82 3.50 -8.39
N GLN A 94 -31.36 4.46 -9.15
CA GLN A 94 -32.72 4.38 -9.67
C GLN A 94 -32.89 3.15 -10.59
N ALA A 95 -31.97 2.94 -11.53
CA ALA A 95 -31.99 1.78 -12.42
C ALA A 95 -31.88 0.46 -11.64
N PHE A 96 -31.05 0.42 -10.59
CA PHE A 96 -30.98 -0.74 -9.70
C PHE A 96 -32.31 -1.01 -8.98
N ARG A 97 -32.98 0.04 -8.50
CA ARG A 97 -34.28 -0.04 -7.82
C ARG A 97 -35.40 -0.50 -8.76
N ASP A 98 -35.34 -0.14 -10.04
CA ASP A 98 -36.32 -0.59 -11.04
C ASP A 98 -36.22 -2.11 -11.27
N ILE A 99 -35.02 -2.69 -11.17
CA ILE A 99 -34.78 -4.14 -11.30
C ILE A 99 -35.02 -4.88 -9.98
N ALA A 100 -34.62 -4.28 -8.85
CA ALA A 100 -34.65 -4.90 -7.53
C ALA A 100 -35.32 -3.98 -6.48
N PRO A 101 -36.65 -3.74 -6.57
CA PRO A 101 -37.34 -2.72 -5.77
C PRO A 101 -37.40 -3.02 -4.27
N GLN A 102 -37.13 -4.26 -3.86
CA GLN A 102 -37.06 -4.67 -2.46
C GLN A 102 -35.68 -4.47 -1.83
N LEU A 103 -34.67 -4.15 -2.65
CA LEU A 103 -33.30 -3.95 -2.19
C LEU A 103 -33.03 -2.46 -1.98
N GLY A 104 -32.26 -2.19 -0.92
CA GLY A 104 -31.86 -0.86 -0.48
C GLY A 104 -30.47 -0.46 -0.97
N ILE A 105 -30.00 0.70 -0.51
CA ILE A 105 -28.70 1.26 -0.86
C ILE A 105 -27.53 0.38 -0.38
N ARG A 106 -27.69 -0.35 0.72
CA ARG A 106 -26.70 -1.33 1.17
C ARG A 106 -26.44 -2.41 0.12
N ALA A 107 -27.51 -2.92 -0.49
CA ALA A 107 -27.41 -3.93 -1.55
C ALA A 107 -26.86 -3.31 -2.84
N TYR A 108 -27.16 -2.03 -3.10
CA TYR A 108 -26.60 -1.31 -4.22
C TYR A 108 -25.08 -1.15 -4.11
N PHE A 109 -24.54 -0.71 -2.97
CA PHE A 109 -23.08 -0.66 -2.77
C PHE A 109 -22.43 -2.03 -2.95
N LYS A 110 -23.04 -3.09 -2.40
CA LYS A 110 -22.54 -4.46 -2.61
C LYS A 110 -22.47 -4.81 -4.10
N TRP A 111 -23.47 -4.42 -4.89
CA TRP A 111 -23.47 -4.64 -6.33
C TRP A 111 -22.38 -3.81 -7.02
N VAL A 112 -22.24 -2.52 -6.69
CA VAL A 112 -21.21 -1.63 -7.25
C VAL A 112 -19.80 -2.18 -7.01
N PHE A 113 -19.48 -2.60 -5.78
CA PHE A 113 -18.16 -3.15 -5.48
C PHE A 113 -17.92 -4.49 -6.16
N ARG A 114 -18.94 -5.34 -6.28
CA ARG A 114 -18.81 -6.59 -7.03
C ARG A 114 -18.58 -6.35 -8.52
N ASP A 115 -19.28 -5.37 -9.11
CA ASP A 115 -19.12 -4.98 -10.52
C ASP A 115 -17.68 -4.48 -10.78
N LEU A 116 -17.20 -3.55 -9.95
CA LEU A 116 -15.85 -2.99 -10.09
C LEU A 116 -14.73 -3.97 -9.69
N ALA A 117 -15.03 -5.05 -8.99
CA ALA A 117 -14.07 -6.10 -8.69
C ALA A 117 -13.68 -6.92 -9.93
N GLU A 118 -14.47 -6.91 -11.00
CA GLU A 118 -14.09 -7.53 -12.27
C GLU A 118 -12.98 -6.74 -12.98
N ASP A 119 -13.06 -5.41 -12.93
CA ASP A 119 -12.08 -4.52 -13.56
C ASP A 119 -10.88 -4.21 -12.66
N PHE A 120 -11.12 -4.11 -11.36
CA PHE A 120 -10.11 -3.74 -10.37
C PHE A 120 -10.18 -4.65 -9.14
N PRO A 121 -9.87 -5.95 -9.31
CA PRO A 121 -10.04 -6.95 -8.24
C PRO A 121 -9.26 -6.58 -6.98
N ALA A 122 -8.05 -6.07 -7.13
CA ALA A 122 -7.19 -5.68 -6.02
C ALA A 122 -7.74 -4.51 -5.17
N LEU A 123 -8.73 -3.75 -5.67
CA LEU A 123 -9.32 -2.62 -4.94
C LEU A 123 -10.70 -2.96 -4.37
N PHE A 124 -11.48 -3.79 -5.07
CA PHE A 124 -12.89 -4.01 -4.73
C PHE A 124 -13.24 -5.43 -4.28
N VAL A 125 -12.36 -6.43 -4.47
CA VAL A 125 -12.56 -7.75 -3.87
C VAL A 125 -12.46 -7.60 -2.34
N PRO A 126 -13.46 -8.06 -1.57
CA PRO A 126 -13.39 -8.05 -0.11
C PRO A 126 -12.23 -8.91 0.39
N ALA A 127 -11.52 -8.44 1.41
CA ALA A 127 -10.52 -9.26 2.08
C ALA A 127 -11.20 -10.42 2.84
N HIS A 128 -10.46 -11.50 3.09
CA HIS A 128 -11.00 -12.69 3.77
C HIS A 128 -11.51 -12.39 5.19
N ASP A 129 -10.81 -11.50 5.89
CA ASP A 129 -11.12 -11.03 7.25
C ASP A 129 -12.13 -9.87 7.28
N GLU A 130 -12.49 -9.29 6.12
CA GLU A 130 -13.36 -8.11 6.05
C GLU A 130 -14.77 -8.37 6.61
N LEU A 131 -15.27 -7.41 7.40
CA LEU A 131 -16.61 -7.47 7.96
C LEU A 131 -17.69 -7.07 6.93
N PRO A 132 -18.91 -7.65 7.03
CA PRO A 132 -19.98 -7.34 6.09
C PRO A 132 -20.38 -5.86 6.12
N LEU A 133 -20.88 -5.32 4.99
CA LEU A 133 -21.41 -3.95 4.92
C LEU A 133 -22.37 -3.63 6.09
N PRO A 134 -22.28 -2.42 6.66
CA PRO A 134 -23.07 -1.97 7.82
C PRO A 134 -24.56 -1.87 7.47
N SER A 135 -25.37 -1.36 8.40
CA SER A 135 -26.81 -1.23 8.22
C SER A 135 -27.20 -0.36 7.01
N GLU A 136 -28.46 -0.49 6.58
CA GLU A 136 -29.06 0.34 5.54
C GLU A 136 -28.91 1.84 5.86
N ASP A 137 -29.16 2.24 7.11
CA ASP A 137 -29.05 3.64 7.54
C ASP A 137 -27.62 4.18 7.41
N ILE A 138 -26.60 3.41 7.81
CA ILE A 138 -25.20 3.83 7.68
C ILE A 138 -24.80 3.91 6.20
N CYS A 139 -25.23 2.94 5.38
CA CYS A 139 -25.02 3.02 3.95
C CYS A 139 -25.71 4.25 3.34
N LYS A 140 -26.90 4.61 3.84
CA LYS A 140 -27.58 5.84 3.43
C LYS A 140 -26.80 7.09 3.84
N ASP A 141 -26.22 7.14 5.03
CA ASP A 141 -25.39 8.26 5.46
C ASP A 141 -24.15 8.42 4.56
N ILE A 142 -23.53 7.31 4.14
CA ILE A 142 -22.42 7.31 3.16
C ILE A 142 -22.91 7.82 1.80
N TRP A 143 -24.07 7.37 1.33
CA TRP A 143 -24.66 7.84 0.07
C TRP A 143 -24.95 9.33 0.11
N ASP A 144 -25.59 9.82 1.18
CA ASP A 144 -25.97 11.21 1.35
C ASP A 144 -24.73 12.12 1.41
N LEU A 145 -23.60 11.65 2.00
CA LEU A 145 -22.31 12.36 1.96
C LEU A 145 -21.87 12.68 0.52
N TRP A 146 -21.96 11.70 -0.38
CA TRP A 146 -21.51 11.85 -1.77
C TRP A 146 -22.45 12.70 -2.63
N HIS A 147 -23.64 13.01 -2.11
CA HIS A 147 -24.66 13.83 -2.76
C HIS A 147 -24.85 15.21 -2.10
N LEU A 148 -23.94 15.60 -1.20
CA LEU A 148 -23.93 16.97 -0.66
C LEU A 148 -23.67 17.98 -1.79
N ASP A 149 -24.48 19.03 -1.84
CA ASP A 149 -24.40 20.12 -2.83
C ASP A 149 -23.74 21.38 -2.23
N ASP A 150 -22.99 22.12 -3.05
CA ASP A 150 -22.26 23.35 -2.67
C ASP A 150 -23.15 24.61 -2.60
N GLY A 151 -24.47 24.45 -2.71
CA GLY A 151 -25.46 25.52 -2.81
C GLY A 151 -25.63 26.09 -4.23
N LYS A 152 -24.88 25.58 -5.22
CA LYS A 152 -24.88 26.07 -6.61
C LYS A 152 -25.23 24.99 -7.63
N GLY A 153 -25.64 23.80 -7.20
CA GLY A 153 -25.97 22.67 -8.06
C GLY A 153 -24.77 21.75 -8.35
N ASN A 154 -23.62 21.93 -7.70
CA ASN A 154 -22.45 21.07 -7.85
C ASN A 154 -22.24 20.21 -6.60
N LEU A 155 -21.69 19.02 -6.80
CA LEU A 155 -21.28 18.18 -5.68
C LEU A 155 -20.17 18.87 -4.87
N THR A 156 -20.30 18.80 -3.55
CA THR A 156 -19.32 19.37 -2.59
C THR A 156 -17.95 18.73 -2.76
N TYR A 157 -17.93 17.41 -3.01
CA TYR A 157 -16.71 16.64 -3.23
C TYR A 157 -16.65 16.22 -4.69
N ASP A 158 -15.79 16.90 -5.45
CA ASP A 158 -15.61 16.71 -6.88
C ASP A 158 -14.10 16.69 -7.21
N TRP A 159 -13.72 15.73 -8.05
CA TRP A 159 -12.37 15.55 -8.58
C TRP A 159 -12.29 15.74 -10.10
N SER A 160 -13.31 16.34 -10.72
CA SER A 160 -13.36 16.58 -12.17
C SER A 160 -12.35 17.64 -12.68
N ASP A 161 -11.59 18.27 -11.79
CA ASP A 161 -10.56 19.25 -12.15
C ASP A 161 -9.39 18.60 -12.93
N ARG A 162 -8.82 19.32 -13.89
CA ARG A 162 -7.72 18.82 -14.74
C ARG A 162 -6.40 18.60 -14.00
N ASP A 163 -6.21 19.28 -12.87
CA ASP A 163 -5.00 19.20 -12.04
C ASP A 163 -5.22 18.27 -10.83
N PHE A 164 -5.85 17.11 -11.08
CA PHE A 164 -6.02 16.09 -10.05
C PHE A 164 -4.65 15.58 -9.57
N ASP A 165 -4.45 15.58 -8.26
CA ASP A 165 -3.27 15.01 -7.61
C ASP A 165 -3.70 13.79 -6.81
N SER A 166 -3.11 12.62 -7.09
CA SER A 166 -3.44 11.36 -6.41
C SER A 166 -2.96 11.31 -4.95
N ARG A 167 -2.13 12.26 -4.50
CA ARG A 167 -1.56 12.30 -3.14
C ARG A 167 -2.61 12.35 -2.03
N PHE A 168 -3.72 13.06 -2.22
CA PHE A 168 -4.76 13.16 -1.19
C PHE A 168 -5.32 11.78 -0.78
N LEU A 169 -5.23 10.75 -1.63
CA LEU A 169 -5.65 9.39 -1.28
C LEU A 169 -4.75 8.78 -0.21
N GLY A 170 -3.44 9.08 -0.28
CA GLY A 170 -2.48 8.71 0.76
C GLY A 170 -2.77 9.43 2.06
N ASP A 171 -2.98 10.75 1.99
CA ASP A 171 -3.30 11.61 3.14
C ASP A 171 -4.60 11.13 3.82
N LEU A 172 -5.64 10.92 3.02
CA LEU A 172 -6.95 10.52 3.51
C LEU A 172 -6.90 9.17 4.22
N TYR A 173 -6.17 8.21 3.67
CA TYR A 173 -5.96 6.93 4.32
C TYR A 173 -5.24 7.08 5.67
N GLN A 174 -4.17 7.88 5.73
CA GLN A 174 -3.43 8.15 6.97
C GLN A 174 -4.31 8.84 8.02
N ASP A 175 -5.19 9.75 7.60
CA ASP A 175 -6.08 10.51 8.48
C ASP A 175 -7.26 9.68 9.00
N LEU A 176 -7.66 8.64 8.26
CA LEU A 176 -8.76 7.73 8.64
C LEU A 176 -8.31 6.61 9.57
N ASP A 177 -7.11 6.06 9.39
CA ASP A 177 -6.60 4.96 10.20
C ASP A 177 -5.84 5.53 11.42
N ALA A 178 -6.46 5.44 12.61
CA ALA A 178 -5.88 5.99 13.84
C ALA A 178 -4.54 5.34 14.22
N ASP A 179 -4.39 4.03 13.98
CA ASP A 179 -3.13 3.33 14.27
C ASP A 179 -2.04 3.72 13.28
N VAL A 180 -2.41 3.99 12.02
CA VAL A 180 -1.49 4.53 11.01
C VAL A 180 -1.12 5.95 11.37
N ARG A 181 -2.08 6.80 11.76
CA ARG A 181 -1.79 8.16 12.23
C ARG A 181 -0.83 8.15 13.42
N ASP A 182 -1.01 7.25 14.38
CA ASP A 182 -0.12 7.17 15.55
C ASP A 182 1.25 6.56 15.23
N ARG A 183 1.32 5.57 14.32
CA ARG A 183 2.57 4.91 13.89
C ARG A 183 3.39 5.75 12.91
N TYR A 184 2.72 6.53 12.07
CA TYR A 184 3.29 7.28 10.96
C TYR A 184 3.11 8.80 11.09
N ALA A 185 2.77 9.30 12.29
CA ALA A 185 2.52 10.72 12.66
C ALA A 185 3.55 11.76 12.18
N LEU A 186 4.68 11.33 11.61
CA LEU A 186 5.84 12.15 11.26
C LEU A 186 6.28 12.04 9.80
N LEU A 187 5.50 11.43 8.91
CA LEU A 187 6.05 10.88 7.66
C LEU A 187 5.23 11.22 6.41
N GLN A 188 5.19 12.51 6.05
CA GLN A 188 5.18 12.84 4.63
C GLN A 188 6.60 13.15 4.21
N THR A 189 7.15 12.34 3.30
CA THR A 189 8.36 12.72 2.58
C THR A 189 8.00 13.95 1.74
N PRO A 190 8.53 15.14 2.02
CA PRO A 190 8.29 16.27 1.14
C PRO A 190 8.80 15.92 -0.26
N ASP A 191 8.10 16.37 -1.30
CA ASP A 191 8.43 16.07 -2.71
C ASP A 191 9.91 16.26 -3.02
N PHE A 192 10.50 17.36 -2.53
CA PHE A 192 11.91 17.65 -2.79
C PHE A 192 12.87 16.61 -2.19
N VAL A 193 12.48 15.93 -1.10
CA VAL A 193 13.29 14.86 -0.47
C VAL A 193 13.19 13.58 -1.28
N GLU A 194 11.98 13.23 -1.72
CA GLU A 194 11.75 12.08 -2.60
C GLU A 194 12.49 12.26 -3.93
N GLU A 195 12.30 13.40 -4.58
CA GLU A 195 12.98 13.75 -5.83
C GLU A 195 14.50 13.72 -5.67
N PHE A 196 15.02 14.34 -4.61
CA PHE A 196 16.46 14.33 -4.34
C PHE A 196 17.00 12.90 -4.20
N ILE A 197 16.32 12.02 -3.48
CA ILE A 197 16.75 10.63 -3.30
C ILE A 197 16.73 9.89 -4.64
N LEU A 198 15.68 10.05 -5.45
CA LEU A 198 15.63 9.41 -6.77
C LEU A 198 16.65 10.00 -7.76
N ASP A 199 17.00 11.28 -7.62
CA ASP A 199 18.05 11.91 -8.42
C ASP A 199 19.44 11.35 -8.08
N GLN A 200 19.67 10.99 -6.81
CA GLN A 200 20.92 10.37 -6.36
C GLN A 200 20.96 8.85 -6.52
N THR A 201 19.83 8.20 -6.85
CA THR A 201 19.73 6.73 -6.91
C THR A 201 19.26 6.23 -8.27
N LEU A 202 17.98 6.42 -8.59
CA LEU A 202 17.38 5.96 -9.83
C LEU A 202 18.05 6.58 -11.06
N THR A 203 18.29 7.89 -11.05
CA THR A 203 18.88 8.58 -12.20
C THR A 203 20.26 8.05 -12.60
N PRO A 204 21.26 7.90 -11.69
CA PRO A 204 22.52 7.27 -12.06
C PRO A 204 22.38 5.77 -12.36
N ALA A 205 21.45 5.05 -11.72
CA ALA A 205 21.20 3.64 -12.00
C ALA A 205 20.73 3.38 -13.45
N LEU A 206 20.00 4.32 -14.06
CA LEU A 206 19.61 4.23 -15.47
C LEU A 206 20.82 4.27 -16.42
N GLY A 207 21.94 4.87 -16.00
CA GLY A 207 23.19 4.86 -16.77
C GLY A 207 24.00 3.58 -16.57
N GLU A 208 24.07 3.08 -15.34
CA GLU A 208 24.84 1.88 -14.99
C GLU A 208 24.15 0.59 -15.49
N PHE A 209 22.83 0.50 -15.33
CA PHE A 209 22.02 -0.68 -15.64
C PHE A 209 20.99 -0.39 -16.74
N ASP A 210 21.42 0.23 -17.83
CA ASP A 210 20.57 0.69 -18.95
C ASP A 210 19.34 -0.21 -19.21
N PRO A 211 18.10 0.26 -18.95
CA PRO A 211 16.90 -0.56 -19.06
C PRO A 211 16.65 -1.15 -20.46
N ALA A 212 17.00 -0.43 -21.53
CA ALA A 212 16.91 -0.93 -22.90
C ALA A 212 17.89 -2.09 -23.14
N GLY A 213 19.13 -1.96 -22.68
CA GLY A 213 20.14 -3.01 -22.72
C GLY A 213 19.75 -4.27 -21.94
N LEU A 214 19.17 -4.12 -20.74
CA LEU A 214 18.64 -5.25 -19.96
C LEU A 214 17.46 -5.91 -20.69
N SER A 215 16.53 -5.10 -21.20
CA SER A 215 15.39 -5.57 -21.97
C SER A 215 15.80 -6.40 -23.19
N ALA A 216 16.86 -5.99 -23.91
CA ALA A 216 17.37 -6.74 -25.06
C ALA A 216 17.92 -8.12 -24.69
N LYS A 217 18.29 -8.34 -23.42
CA LYS A 217 18.73 -9.63 -22.87
C LYS A 217 17.60 -10.45 -22.25
N GLY A 218 16.36 -9.95 -22.30
CA GLY A 218 15.22 -10.58 -21.64
C GLY A 218 15.14 -10.30 -20.14
N GLU A 219 15.88 -9.31 -19.65
CA GLU A 219 15.87 -8.87 -18.25
C GLU A 219 15.02 -7.60 -18.07
N THR A 220 14.76 -7.21 -16.83
CA THR A 220 13.95 -6.02 -16.51
C THR A 220 14.70 -5.20 -15.48
N PHE A 221 14.91 -3.91 -15.77
CA PHE A 221 15.33 -2.96 -14.76
C PHE A 221 14.25 -2.83 -13.68
N ARG A 222 14.63 -2.80 -12.40
CA ARG A 222 13.67 -2.81 -11.27
C ARG A 222 14.10 -1.86 -10.17
N VAL A 223 13.13 -1.10 -9.70
CA VAL A 223 13.17 -0.24 -8.52
C VAL A 223 12.25 -0.85 -7.47
N LEU A 224 12.72 -1.00 -6.25
CA LEU A 224 11.93 -1.47 -5.11
C LEU A 224 11.80 -0.40 -4.03
N ASP A 225 10.59 -0.21 -3.52
CA ASP A 225 10.36 0.38 -2.19
C ASP A 225 9.82 -0.69 -1.22
N PRO A 226 10.62 -1.18 -0.24
CA PRO A 226 10.19 -2.21 0.69
C PRO A 226 9.32 -1.68 1.84
N THR A 227 9.04 -0.38 1.87
CA THR A 227 8.20 0.31 2.85
C THR A 227 7.34 1.34 2.14
N CYS A 228 6.65 0.90 1.09
CA CYS A 228 6.15 1.81 0.08
C CYS A 228 5.06 2.76 0.59
N GLY A 229 4.42 2.45 1.73
CA GLY A 229 3.33 3.25 2.24
C GLY A 229 2.28 3.47 1.16
N SER A 230 1.82 4.71 1.00
CA SER A 230 0.88 5.08 -0.06
C SER A 230 1.53 5.23 -1.45
N GLY A 231 2.81 4.87 -1.63
CA GLY A 231 3.45 4.75 -2.94
C GLY A 231 4.22 5.98 -3.44
N HIS A 232 4.69 6.87 -2.57
CA HIS A 232 5.37 8.11 -2.99
C HIS A 232 6.59 7.87 -3.89
N PHE A 233 7.55 7.05 -3.44
CA PHE A 233 8.70 6.68 -4.27
C PHE A 233 8.29 5.90 -5.53
N LEU A 234 7.22 5.10 -5.45
CA LEU A 234 6.73 4.34 -6.60
C LEU A 234 6.21 5.26 -7.71
N ILE A 235 5.50 6.34 -7.37
CA ILE A 235 5.04 7.35 -8.33
C ILE A 235 6.24 8.08 -8.95
N GLY A 236 7.19 8.53 -8.14
CA GLY A 236 8.40 9.20 -8.62
C GLY A 236 9.26 8.30 -9.53
N ALA A 237 9.32 7.00 -9.23
CA ALA A 237 9.98 6.00 -10.06
C ALA A 237 9.23 5.76 -11.38
N LEU A 238 7.89 5.64 -11.34
CA LEU A 238 7.05 5.49 -12.52
C LEU A 238 7.28 6.64 -13.52
N HIS A 239 7.30 7.88 -13.03
CA HIS A 239 7.48 9.05 -13.89
C HIS A 239 8.86 9.06 -14.56
N ARG A 240 9.94 8.73 -13.82
CA ARG A 240 11.30 8.65 -14.37
C ARG A 240 11.44 7.52 -15.39
N MET A 241 10.87 6.35 -15.10
CA MET A 241 10.88 5.21 -16.02
C MET A 241 10.06 5.48 -17.29
N GLY A 242 8.89 6.11 -17.16
CA GLY A 242 8.08 6.53 -18.30
C GLY A 242 8.82 7.52 -19.19
N GLY A 243 9.44 8.54 -18.59
CA GLY A 243 10.26 9.52 -19.31
C GLY A 243 11.48 8.90 -20.00
N TYR A 244 12.15 7.93 -19.36
CA TYR A 244 13.23 7.16 -19.99
C TYR A 244 12.74 6.46 -21.26
N TRP A 245 11.63 5.73 -21.20
CA TRP A 245 11.10 4.97 -22.33
C TRP A 245 10.54 5.85 -23.46
N GLU A 246 9.90 6.98 -23.13
CA GLU A 246 9.55 8.00 -24.13
C GLU A 246 10.81 8.55 -24.82
N GLY A 247 11.90 8.76 -24.07
CA GLY A 247 13.20 9.15 -24.61
C GLY A 247 13.83 8.10 -25.54
N GLN A 248 13.49 6.82 -25.37
CA GLN A 248 13.83 5.74 -26.30
C GLN A 248 12.91 5.68 -27.53
N GLY A 249 11.95 6.59 -27.65
CA GLY A 249 11.05 6.72 -28.79
C GLY A 249 9.75 5.91 -28.69
N LEU A 250 9.43 5.31 -27.53
CA LEU A 250 8.14 4.65 -27.33
C LEU A 250 7.00 5.66 -27.26
N GLY A 251 5.82 5.25 -27.74
CA GLY A 251 4.60 6.02 -27.52
C GLY A 251 4.27 6.12 -26.03
N ARG A 252 3.59 7.18 -25.60
CA ARG A 252 3.35 7.44 -24.17
C ARG A 252 2.71 6.27 -23.42
N TRP A 253 1.70 5.62 -24.00
CA TRP A 253 1.12 4.42 -23.40
C TRP A 253 2.18 3.33 -23.22
N GLU A 254 2.87 2.95 -24.30
CA GLU A 254 3.86 1.87 -24.31
C GLU A 254 5.00 2.15 -23.32
N ALA A 255 5.40 3.41 -23.20
CA ALA A 255 6.39 3.86 -22.24
C ALA A 255 5.94 3.64 -20.79
N TYR A 256 4.71 4.01 -20.44
CA TYR A 256 4.19 3.84 -19.08
C TYR A 256 3.79 2.38 -18.77
N GLU A 257 3.29 1.64 -19.76
CA GLU A 257 3.07 0.19 -19.67
C GLU A 257 4.39 -0.54 -19.40
N ARG A 258 5.49 -0.11 -20.03
CA ARG A 258 6.81 -0.66 -19.73
C ARG A 258 7.38 -0.15 -18.41
N ALA A 259 7.05 1.07 -18.02
CA ALA A 259 7.51 1.66 -16.77
C ALA A 259 6.93 0.96 -15.53
N VAL A 260 5.65 0.58 -15.55
CA VAL A 260 5.03 -0.13 -14.41
C VAL A 260 5.71 -1.47 -14.11
N GLU A 261 6.25 -2.16 -15.11
CA GLU A 261 6.99 -3.41 -14.93
C GLU A 261 8.29 -3.24 -14.11
N SER A 262 8.84 -2.03 -14.11
CA SER A 262 10.04 -1.67 -13.36
C SER A 262 9.76 -1.20 -11.93
N VAL A 263 8.51 -0.91 -11.57
CA VAL A 263 8.15 -0.31 -10.27
C VAL A 263 7.59 -1.37 -9.33
N TRP A 264 8.35 -1.68 -8.28
CA TRP A 264 8.03 -2.70 -7.30
C TRP A 264 7.88 -2.08 -5.91
N GLY A 265 6.89 -2.53 -5.15
CA GLY A 265 6.67 -2.02 -3.80
C GLY A 265 6.07 -3.04 -2.86
N CYS A 266 6.42 -2.96 -1.58
CA CYS A 266 5.71 -3.71 -0.55
C CYS A 266 5.58 -2.90 0.73
N ASP A 267 4.55 -3.22 1.49
CA ASP A 267 4.32 -2.67 2.81
C ASP A 267 3.67 -3.75 3.68
N ILE A 268 3.88 -3.67 5.00
CA ILE A 268 3.24 -4.57 5.95
C ILE A 268 1.74 -4.26 6.05
N ASN A 269 1.33 -3.03 5.75
CA ASN A 269 -0.05 -2.62 5.77
C ASN A 269 -0.73 -2.84 4.40
N PRO A 270 -1.72 -3.76 4.30
CA PRO A 270 -2.41 -4.01 3.04
C PRO A 270 -3.11 -2.77 2.47
N TYR A 271 -3.54 -1.82 3.30
CA TYR A 271 -4.21 -0.61 2.83
C TYR A 271 -3.27 0.35 2.14
N ALA A 272 -2.06 0.48 2.68
CA ALA A 272 -1.01 1.27 2.07
C ALA A 272 -0.72 0.73 0.66
N VAL A 273 -0.60 -0.60 0.54
CA VAL A 273 -0.44 -1.31 -0.74
C VAL A 273 -1.61 -1.04 -1.70
N ASP A 274 -2.85 -1.09 -1.24
CA ASP A 274 -4.02 -0.86 -2.10
C ASP A 274 -4.11 0.61 -2.56
N VAL A 275 -3.81 1.56 -1.67
CA VAL A 275 -3.72 2.99 -2.01
C VAL A 275 -2.60 3.22 -3.03
N ALA A 276 -1.41 2.65 -2.81
CA ALA A 276 -0.30 2.76 -3.75
C ALA A 276 -0.65 2.16 -5.13
N ARG A 277 -1.34 1.02 -5.14
CA ARG A 277 -1.84 0.39 -6.38
C ARG A 277 -2.82 1.30 -7.11
N PHE A 278 -3.80 1.86 -6.39
CA PHE A 278 -4.77 2.76 -7.00
C PHE A 278 -4.11 4.04 -7.52
N ARG A 279 -3.17 4.62 -6.76
CA ARG A 279 -2.42 5.80 -7.21
C ARG A 279 -1.61 5.51 -8.46
N LEU A 280 -0.87 4.40 -8.54
CA LEU A 280 -0.13 4.03 -9.76
C LEU A 280 -1.05 3.92 -10.98
N LEU A 281 -2.23 3.31 -10.81
CA LEU A 281 -3.24 3.24 -11.87
C LEU A 281 -3.68 4.64 -12.34
N LEU A 282 -4.04 5.52 -11.40
CA LEU A 282 -4.46 6.89 -11.70
C LEU A 282 -3.35 7.71 -12.38
N GLU A 283 -2.11 7.52 -11.97
CA GLU A 283 -0.94 8.19 -12.55
C GLU A 283 -0.70 7.75 -13.99
N VAL A 284 -0.77 6.44 -14.28
CA VAL A 284 -0.68 5.94 -15.66
C VAL A 284 -1.76 6.57 -16.53
N MET A 285 -3.01 6.60 -16.07
CA MET A 285 -4.10 7.20 -16.82
C MET A 285 -3.91 8.69 -17.08
N GLN A 286 -3.52 9.47 -16.06
CA GLN A 286 -3.36 10.91 -16.21
C GLN A 286 -2.22 11.25 -17.17
N ARG A 287 -1.12 10.51 -17.08
CA ARG A 287 0.04 10.72 -17.94
C ARG A 287 -0.30 10.32 -19.37
N THR A 288 -0.88 9.14 -19.57
CA THR A 288 -1.13 8.57 -20.91
C THR A 288 -2.39 9.07 -21.59
N GLY A 289 -3.38 9.54 -20.82
CA GLY A 289 -4.73 9.82 -21.29
C GLY A 289 -5.57 8.57 -21.56
N GLU A 290 -5.10 7.37 -21.20
CA GLU A 290 -5.82 6.11 -21.43
C GLU A 290 -7.09 6.02 -20.58
N ARG A 291 -8.17 5.56 -21.22
CA ARG A 291 -9.51 5.42 -20.63
C ARG A 291 -10.10 4.02 -20.81
N ASN A 292 -9.47 3.17 -21.61
CA ASN A 292 -9.89 1.81 -21.83
C ASN A 292 -9.64 0.97 -20.56
N LEU A 293 -10.73 0.58 -19.89
CA LEU A 293 -10.68 -0.19 -18.66
C LEU A 293 -10.02 -1.56 -18.83
N GLU A 294 -10.18 -2.21 -19.98
CA GLU A 294 -9.55 -3.52 -20.23
C GLU A 294 -8.02 -3.40 -20.25
N ARG A 295 -7.48 -2.39 -20.94
CA ARG A 295 -6.03 -2.13 -20.96
C ARG A 295 -5.50 -1.78 -19.58
N LEU A 296 -6.25 -0.97 -18.84
CA LEU A 296 -5.89 -0.55 -17.48
C LEU A 296 -5.93 -1.71 -16.49
N ARG A 297 -6.91 -2.61 -16.61
CA ARG A 297 -7.03 -3.85 -15.83
C ARG A 297 -5.87 -4.80 -16.08
N ASP A 298 -5.41 -4.88 -17.33
CA ASP A 298 -4.34 -5.79 -17.72
C ASP A 298 -2.94 -5.30 -17.31
N LEU A 299 -2.82 -4.06 -16.79
CA LEU A 299 -1.57 -3.57 -16.20
C LEU A 299 -1.17 -4.41 -14.99
N ARG A 300 0.03 -4.99 -15.05
CA ARG A 300 0.58 -5.75 -13.93
C ARG A 300 1.31 -4.82 -12.96
N LEU A 301 0.61 -4.46 -11.88
CA LEU A 301 1.18 -3.65 -10.81
C LEU A 301 1.89 -4.55 -9.77
N HIS A 302 3.19 -4.38 -9.61
CA HIS A 302 4.03 -5.23 -8.75
C HIS A 302 4.05 -4.75 -7.29
N LEU A 303 2.91 -4.87 -6.61
CA LEU A 303 2.79 -4.54 -5.19
C LEU A 303 2.33 -5.73 -4.36
N ARG A 304 2.91 -5.88 -3.15
CA ARG A 304 2.59 -6.99 -2.26
C ARG A 304 2.53 -6.56 -0.80
N THR A 305 1.56 -7.12 -0.07
CA THR A 305 1.50 -6.99 1.40
C THR A 305 2.43 -8.02 2.02
N LEU A 306 3.49 -7.56 2.68
CA LEU A 306 4.42 -8.41 3.43
C LEU A 306 5.24 -7.59 4.43
N ASP A 307 5.78 -8.25 5.44
CA ASP A 307 6.83 -7.66 6.27
C ASP A 307 8.17 -7.82 5.55
N SER A 308 8.69 -6.74 4.99
CA SER A 308 9.93 -6.76 4.22
C SER A 308 11.16 -6.99 5.08
N LEU A 309 11.12 -6.81 6.41
CA LEU A 309 12.26 -7.14 7.29
C LEU A 309 12.41 -8.64 7.52
N ILE A 310 11.46 -9.44 7.06
CA ILE A 310 11.62 -10.89 7.03
C ILE A 310 12.36 -11.26 5.73
N PRO A 311 13.48 -12.02 5.80
CA PRO A 311 14.26 -12.40 4.64
C PRO A 311 13.61 -13.58 3.88
N TRP A 312 12.49 -13.32 3.22
CA TRP A 312 11.68 -14.32 2.50
C TRP A 312 12.42 -14.99 1.33
N GLU A 313 13.31 -14.25 0.68
CA GLU A 313 14.19 -14.72 -0.39
C GLU A 313 15.25 -15.73 0.09
N GLY A 314 15.36 -15.88 1.42
CA GLY A 314 16.28 -16.78 2.08
C GLY A 314 17.68 -16.16 2.20
N HIS A 315 18.13 -15.94 3.44
CA HIS A 315 19.56 -15.95 3.70
C HIS A 315 20.08 -17.40 3.58
N ALA A 316 20.43 -17.81 2.37
CA ALA A 316 21.57 -18.71 2.16
C ALA A 316 22.85 -17.86 2.06
N GLY A 317 23.02 -16.90 2.98
CA GLY A 317 24.29 -16.23 3.20
C GLY A 317 25.22 -17.22 3.88
N GLN A 318 26.40 -17.39 3.30
CA GLN A 318 27.47 -18.24 3.77
C GLN A 318 27.86 -17.89 5.22
N GLY A 319 27.33 -18.64 6.18
CA GLY A 319 27.79 -18.69 7.56
C GLY A 319 28.06 -20.15 7.91
N ALA A 320 29.33 -20.45 8.17
CA ALA A 320 29.93 -21.64 8.77
C ALA A 320 29.06 -22.90 8.96
N GLN A 321 29.54 -24.00 8.37
CA GLN A 321 29.35 -25.40 8.82
C GLN A 321 28.38 -25.61 10.00
N GLY A 322 27.18 -26.08 9.67
CA GLY A 322 26.43 -26.98 10.53
C GLY A 322 25.51 -26.35 11.57
N GLU A 323 24.39 -25.75 11.12
CA GLU A 323 23.13 -25.74 11.87
C GLU A 323 21.96 -25.87 10.88
N LEU A 324 21.78 -27.11 10.37
CA LEU A 324 20.44 -27.57 9.96
C LEU A 324 19.56 -27.40 11.22
N PHE A 325 18.41 -26.72 11.11
CA PHE A 325 17.41 -26.41 12.15
C PHE A 325 17.58 -25.08 12.91
N SER A 326 17.04 -23.97 12.38
CA SER A 326 16.44 -22.87 13.20
C SER A 326 15.69 -21.77 12.38
N GLY A 327 15.92 -21.65 11.07
CA GLY A 327 15.28 -20.60 10.23
C GLY A 327 13.86 -20.92 9.74
N SER A 328 13.57 -22.15 9.35
CA SER A 328 12.26 -22.55 8.82
C SER A 328 11.14 -22.49 9.87
N ASP A 329 11.46 -22.76 11.14
CA ASP A 329 10.53 -22.69 12.28
C ASP A 329 10.24 -21.24 12.72
N ARG A 330 11.03 -20.27 12.27
CA ARG A 330 10.77 -18.84 12.50
C ARG A 330 9.84 -18.26 11.44
N LEU A 331 10.06 -18.60 10.17
CA LEU A 331 9.24 -18.10 9.06
C LEU A 331 7.82 -18.67 9.06
N SER A 332 7.63 -19.89 9.59
CA SER A 332 6.32 -20.54 9.71
C SER A 332 5.31 -19.75 10.54
N LYS A 333 5.79 -18.88 11.44
CA LYS A 333 4.98 -18.03 12.31
C LYS A 333 4.38 -16.82 11.61
N TYR A 334 4.96 -16.42 10.47
CA TYR A 334 4.62 -15.16 9.82
C TYR A 334 3.76 -15.32 8.57
N ALA A 335 3.76 -16.51 7.98
CA ALA A 335 3.10 -16.76 6.70
C ALA A 335 2.96 -18.27 6.47
N THR A 336 1.93 -18.67 5.71
CA THR A 336 1.78 -20.04 5.18
C THR A 336 2.92 -20.40 4.22
N GLU A 337 3.12 -21.68 3.92
CA GLU A 337 4.17 -22.10 2.96
C GLU A 337 4.01 -21.44 1.58
N ARG A 338 2.77 -21.31 1.12
CA ARG A 338 2.47 -20.64 -0.15
C ARG A 338 2.84 -19.16 -0.10
N GLU A 339 2.45 -18.45 0.96
CA GLU A 339 2.78 -17.04 1.12
C GLU A 339 4.29 -16.83 1.25
N ARG A 340 5.01 -17.73 1.94
CA ARG A 340 6.48 -17.70 2.01
C ARG A 340 7.11 -17.79 0.62
N GLN A 341 6.69 -18.76 -0.18
CA GLN A 341 7.18 -18.93 -1.53
C GLN A 341 6.91 -17.69 -2.38
N GLU A 342 5.67 -17.19 -2.35
CA GLU A 342 5.29 -16.02 -3.13
C GLU A 342 6.00 -14.73 -2.66
N ASN A 343 6.24 -14.56 -1.36
CA ASN A 343 7.03 -13.45 -0.80
C ASN A 343 8.51 -13.58 -1.23
N GLY A 344 9.05 -14.79 -1.23
CA GLY A 344 10.41 -15.09 -1.71
C GLY A 344 10.56 -14.82 -3.20
N ASP A 345 9.60 -15.23 -4.04
CA ASP A 345 9.58 -14.95 -5.48
C ASP A 345 9.40 -13.46 -5.80
N PHE A 346 8.80 -12.70 -4.88
CA PHE A 346 8.63 -11.26 -5.00
C PHE A 346 9.94 -10.52 -4.68
N LEU A 347 10.60 -10.84 -3.56
CA LEU A 347 11.83 -10.17 -3.10
C LEU A 347 13.14 -10.77 -3.64
N GLY A 348 13.12 -12.02 -4.14
CA GLY A 348 14.29 -12.71 -4.70
C GLY A 348 14.65 -12.28 -6.12
N ARG A 349 14.40 -11.03 -6.48
CA ARG A 349 14.62 -10.48 -7.83
C ARG A 349 15.85 -9.58 -7.85
N ALA A 350 16.43 -9.39 -9.02
CA ALA A 350 17.47 -8.40 -9.22
C ALA A 350 16.87 -6.98 -9.18
N PHE A 351 16.98 -6.32 -8.03
CA PHE A 351 16.63 -4.91 -7.85
C PHE A 351 17.87 -4.04 -8.05
N HIS A 352 17.77 -3.10 -8.98
CA HIS A 352 18.87 -2.21 -9.37
C HIS A 352 18.87 -0.93 -8.53
N VAL A 353 17.70 -0.61 -7.98
CA VAL A 353 17.48 0.52 -7.09
C VAL A 353 16.61 0.04 -5.93
N VAL A 354 17.01 0.33 -4.69
CA VAL A 354 16.17 0.11 -3.51
C VAL A 354 16.09 1.41 -2.71
N VAL A 355 14.88 1.98 -2.63
CA VAL A 355 14.63 3.24 -1.91
C VAL A 355 13.56 3.06 -0.85
N GLY A 356 13.46 3.96 0.11
CA GLY A 356 12.32 3.91 1.01
C GLY A 356 12.35 4.95 2.11
N ASN A 357 11.21 5.08 2.79
CA ASN A 357 11.07 5.84 4.02
C ASN A 357 10.58 4.95 5.16
N PRO A 358 11.46 4.17 5.78
CA PRO A 358 11.07 3.20 6.79
C PRO A 358 10.52 3.83 8.08
N PRO A 359 9.72 3.09 8.86
CA PRO A 359 9.15 3.59 10.10
C PRO A 359 10.23 3.87 11.17
N TYR A 360 10.09 4.97 11.91
CA TYR A 360 11.03 5.36 12.98
C TYR A 360 10.69 4.79 14.37
N VAL A 361 9.56 4.08 14.49
CA VAL A 361 9.09 3.54 15.77
C VAL A 361 9.93 2.34 16.20
N THR A 362 10.00 2.09 17.52
CA THR A 362 10.58 0.84 18.04
C THR A 362 9.57 -0.30 17.91
N PRO A 363 10.00 -1.51 17.50
CA PRO A 363 9.11 -2.68 17.49
C PRO A 363 8.54 -2.95 18.89
N LYS A 364 7.21 -2.95 19.00
CA LYS A 364 6.49 -3.17 20.26
C LYS A 364 6.47 -4.65 20.67
N ASP A 365 6.31 -5.53 19.69
CA ASP A 365 6.31 -6.98 19.90
C ASP A 365 7.72 -7.47 20.29
N PRO A 366 7.89 -8.04 21.50
CA PRO A 366 9.18 -8.56 21.96
C PRO A 366 9.75 -9.67 21.09
N GLN A 367 8.91 -10.61 20.65
CA GLN A 367 9.34 -11.75 19.85
C GLN A 367 9.76 -11.29 18.46
N LYS A 368 8.95 -10.44 17.83
CA LYS A 368 9.28 -9.88 16.52
C LYS A 368 10.56 -9.05 16.54
N ARG A 369 10.75 -8.28 17.62
CA ARG A 369 11.99 -7.53 17.86
C ARG A 369 13.21 -8.46 17.96
N ASP A 370 13.07 -9.61 18.62
CA ASP A 370 14.16 -10.58 18.79
C ASP A 370 14.43 -11.36 17.49
N ASP A 371 13.40 -11.63 16.67
CA ASP A 371 13.58 -12.19 15.33
C ASP A 371 14.29 -11.21 14.39
N TYR A 372 13.93 -9.93 14.38
CA TYR A 372 14.65 -8.91 13.62
C TYR A 372 16.12 -8.78 14.03
N ARG A 373 16.47 -9.05 15.31
CA ARG A 373 17.88 -9.10 15.74
C ARG A 373 18.65 -10.26 15.14
N VAL A 374 17.97 -11.38 14.90
CA VAL A 374 18.58 -12.53 14.24
C VAL A 374 18.73 -12.30 12.75
N PHE A 375 17.76 -11.59 12.13
CA PHE A 375 17.83 -11.28 10.70
C PHE A 375 18.83 -10.16 10.38
N TRP A 376 18.92 -9.12 11.22
CA TRP A 376 19.70 -7.90 10.97
C TRP A 376 20.59 -7.53 12.17
N PRO A 377 21.56 -8.40 12.52
CA PRO A 377 22.31 -8.28 13.78
C PRO A 377 23.15 -7.02 13.91
N GLU A 378 23.61 -6.43 12.80
CA GLU A 378 24.52 -5.27 12.83
C GLU A 378 23.81 -3.96 13.20
N SER A 379 22.56 -3.81 12.77
CA SER A 379 21.78 -2.59 12.93
C SER A 379 20.63 -2.71 13.95
N ALA A 380 20.17 -3.93 14.24
CA ALA A 380 19.15 -4.19 15.27
C ALA A 380 19.75 -4.32 16.69
N THR A 381 20.81 -3.59 17.00
CA THR A 381 21.51 -3.70 18.30
C THR A 381 20.86 -2.85 19.41
N GLY A 382 20.89 -3.35 20.65
CA GLY A 382 20.37 -2.64 21.82
C GLY A 382 18.89 -2.23 21.67
N LYS A 383 18.59 -0.95 21.95
CA LYS A 383 17.28 -0.33 21.69
C LYS A 383 17.34 0.39 20.34
N TYR A 384 16.73 -0.20 19.33
CA TYR A 384 16.70 0.33 17.96
C TYR A 384 15.28 0.79 17.55
N GLY A 385 15.22 1.68 16.55
CA GLY A 385 14.00 1.96 15.79
C GLY A 385 13.99 1.14 14.51
N LEU A 386 12.82 0.81 13.95
CA LEU A 386 12.69 -0.04 12.77
C LEU A 386 13.50 0.48 11.57
N SER A 387 13.73 1.79 11.45
CA SER A 387 14.57 2.35 10.38
C SER A 387 16.02 1.85 10.38
N ALA A 388 16.53 1.30 11.48
CA ALA A 388 17.89 0.76 11.55
C ALA A 388 18.06 -0.56 10.77
N PRO A 389 17.30 -1.65 11.06
CA PRO A 389 17.34 -2.89 10.26
C PRO A 389 17.04 -2.71 8.79
N PHE A 390 16.31 -1.66 8.43
CA PHE A 390 16.09 -1.34 7.02
C PHE A 390 17.36 -0.94 6.26
N VAL A 391 18.38 -0.42 6.93
CA VAL A 391 19.63 -0.07 6.26
C VAL A 391 20.28 -1.33 5.69
N GLU A 392 20.52 -2.35 6.52
CA GLU A 392 21.01 -3.66 6.05
C GLU A 392 20.04 -4.29 5.03
N ARG A 393 18.73 -4.15 5.26
CA ARG A 393 17.73 -4.73 4.37
C ARG A 393 17.81 -4.19 2.95
N LEU A 394 18.01 -2.89 2.78
CA LEU A 394 18.14 -2.27 1.45
C LEU A 394 19.34 -2.85 0.70
N PHE A 395 20.47 -3.05 1.38
CA PHE A 395 21.65 -3.71 0.81
C PHE A 395 21.36 -5.16 0.43
N ALA A 396 20.70 -5.93 1.29
CA ALA A 396 20.38 -7.33 1.02
C ALA A 396 19.41 -7.53 -0.15
N LEU A 397 18.53 -6.56 -0.41
CA LEU A 397 17.57 -6.59 -1.53
C LEU A 397 18.19 -6.12 -2.85
N GLY A 398 19.22 -5.28 -2.80
CA GLY A 398 19.90 -4.77 -3.98
C GLY A 398 20.75 -5.84 -4.66
N THR A 399 20.81 -5.82 -6.00
CA THR A 399 21.82 -6.57 -6.74
C THR A 399 23.21 -5.95 -6.56
N HIS A 400 24.27 -6.63 -7.00
CA HIS A 400 25.62 -6.09 -6.95
C HIS A 400 25.72 -4.79 -7.76
N GLY A 401 26.21 -3.72 -7.13
CA GLY A 401 26.27 -2.39 -7.72
C GLY A 401 24.95 -1.61 -7.69
N ALA A 402 23.90 -2.13 -7.03
CA ALA A 402 22.62 -1.43 -6.90
C ALA A 402 22.76 -0.08 -6.17
N PHE A 403 21.87 0.84 -6.52
CA PHE A 403 21.79 2.16 -5.91
C PHE A 403 20.74 2.16 -4.79
N MET A 404 21.08 2.71 -3.63
CA MET A 404 20.19 2.71 -2.46
C MET A 404 19.98 4.08 -1.87
N GLY A 405 18.77 4.34 -1.39
CA GLY A 405 18.42 5.61 -0.77
C GLY A 405 17.37 5.46 0.32
N GLN A 406 17.72 5.83 1.55
CA GLN A 406 16.82 5.72 2.68
C GLN A 406 16.69 7.05 3.41
N ILE A 407 15.46 7.39 3.80
CA ILE A 407 15.24 8.41 4.83
C ILE A 407 15.36 7.75 6.20
N THR A 408 16.30 8.22 7.01
CA THR A 408 16.56 7.66 8.35
C THR A 408 16.56 8.76 9.41
N GLY A 409 16.21 8.40 10.65
CA GLY A 409 16.19 9.34 11.75
C GLY A 409 17.60 9.78 12.16
N ASN A 410 17.74 11.04 12.60
CA ASN A 410 19.01 11.62 13.11
C ASN A 410 19.70 10.77 14.21
N ALA A 411 18.94 9.94 14.92
CA ALA A 411 19.48 9.02 15.91
C ALA A 411 20.47 8.01 15.31
N PHE A 412 20.28 7.62 14.03
CA PHE A 412 21.18 6.72 13.31
C PHE A 412 22.58 7.32 13.13
N ALA A 413 22.67 8.58 12.73
CA ALA A 413 23.95 9.27 12.57
C ALA A 413 24.65 9.63 13.89
N LYS A 414 23.97 9.51 15.05
CA LYS A 414 24.45 10.05 16.34
C LYS A 414 24.65 9.01 17.45
N ARG A 415 24.17 7.79 17.30
CA ARG A 415 24.22 6.75 18.35
C ARG A 415 25.12 5.59 17.91
N GLU A 416 25.64 4.87 18.89
CA GLU A 416 26.60 3.76 18.73
C GLU A 416 26.17 2.68 17.71
N PHE A 417 24.86 2.55 17.41
CA PHE A 417 24.37 1.59 16.42
C PHE A 417 24.69 1.96 14.96
N GLY A 418 24.82 3.25 14.61
CA GLY A 418 25.23 3.65 13.26
C GLY A 418 26.73 3.54 13.04
N ALA A 419 27.53 3.64 14.11
CA ALA A 419 28.98 3.61 14.04
C ALA A 419 29.51 2.29 13.46
N SER A 420 28.94 1.13 13.86
CA SER A 420 29.35 -0.18 13.31
C SER A 420 29.19 -0.22 11.78
N LEU A 421 28.03 0.22 11.27
CA LEU A 421 27.75 0.23 9.82
C LEU A 421 28.58 1.28 9.06
N ILE A 422 28.80 2.45 9.67
CA ILE A 422 29.55 3.56 9.05
C ILE A 422 31.06 3.25 9.03
N GLU A 423 31.61 2.66 10.08
CA GLU A 423 33.04 2.37 10.21
C GLU A 423 33.45 1.13 9.43
N GLN A 424 32.57 0.13 9.29
CA GLN A 424 32.90 -1.14 8.65
C GLN A 424 32.37 -1.24 7.20
N GLY A 425 31.40 -0.40 6.79
CA GLY A 425 30.94 -0.28 5.41
C GLY A 425 30.37 -1.57 4.79
N PRO A 426 30.30 -1.66 3.44
CA PRO A 426 29.79 -2.85 2.73
C PRO A 426 30.52 -4.16 3.11
N ALA A 427 31.79 -4.06 3.51
CA ALA A 427 32.62 -5.19 3.93
C ALA A 427 32.09 -5.89 5.19
N ALA A 428 31.31 -5.21 6.04
CA ALA A 428 30.66 -5.80 7.22
C ALA A 428 29.42 -6.63 6.85
N ILE A 429 28.73 -6.27 5.77
CA ILE A 429 27.47 -6.87 5.33
C ILE A 429 27.74 -8.10 4.42
N GLY A 430 29.02 -8.39 4.13
CA GLY A 430 29.42 -9.55 3.32
C GLY A 430 29.02 -9.43 1.84
N ILE A 431 28.90 -8.20 1.33
CA ILE A 431 28.50 -7.89 -0.06
C ILE A 431 29.67 -7.32 -0.84
#